data_AF-A0A7C5NW08-F1
#
_entry.id   AF-A0A7C5NW08-F1
#
_cell.length_a   1.000
_cell.length_b   1.000
_cell.length_c   1.000
_cell.angle_alpha   90.00
_cell.angle_beta   90.00
_cell.angle_gamma   90.00
#
_symmetry.space_group_name_H-M   'P 1'
#
loop_
_entity.id
_entity.type
_entity.pdbx_description
1 polymer ?
#
loop_
_entity_poly.entity_id
_entity_poly.type
_entity_poly.pdbx_seq_one_letter_code
_entity_poly.pdbx_strand_id
1 'polypeptide(L)'
;GTSDYAQQVATFWVIKSWDKGKYTLMYDGKGKIMLSGIITNIEKVDDKTYTFVIGDGLEEEAFLQIVIEESSLEDPIRNMRVIIPGALESYQTNPFNPKWLEKLNPFKTVRFMDWGGTNSWGQPDNWTWDDTTLFKWDDRAKLDYYTYASPKGVPYELMIKLLNDYDLDGWVCVPHRASDDYIKKMAEYFRDNLEPDRKLYVEYSNEIWNWIFGQTHWLYKYGCEDKGIDWPEGIVPYVQNNLDIWTEVFQGQQDRIVRVVGLFTAWQDVSNRIVFNLRKGSFDALAPTFYFGLSDEGDAELDSLGEMATASDVAYYVRQNLKQSFDYIKTQKETIADSLDLPFVFYEGGQHVTPLPFGVDATYEQALLDFQRDTSIYNIYTEWFDSIRNLNTAEIPWLMNHFSFITRRSAKYGSWGLLEEISQDTSVIPAPKYKAVLEAIEHDECNTTANTTIDISNSSIEIWPNPAIDEIVISGLNIDNKAIIELFDLQGRKIFTTVTNGVYETKVDIPETMRSGFYFVRIIQGNSITNKTLTIATK
;
A
#
# COMPACT_ATOMS: atom_id res chain seq x y z
N GLY A 1 46.80 -20.81 3.49
CA GLY A 1 47.53 -21.80 2.66
C GLY A 1 47.97 -21.11 1.39
N THR A 2 49.19 -21.35 0.92
CA THR A 2 49.66 -20.83 -0.36
C THR A 2 49.08 -21.67 -1.49
N SER A 3 48.23 -21.08 -2.33
CA SER A 3 47.75 -21.73 -3.56
C SER A 3 48.81 -21.54 -4.65
N ASP A 4 49.01 -22.57 -5.49
CA ASP A 4 49.86 -22.48 -6.68
C ASP A 4 49.21 -21.67 -7.82
N TYR A 5 47.93 -21.29 -7.65
CA TYR A 5 47.16 -20.51 -8.61
C TYR A 5 46.81 -19.15 -8.03
N ALA A 6 46.78 -18.13 -8.90
CA ALA A 6 46.26 -16.81 -8.54
C ALA A 6 44.83 -16.95 -8.02
N GLN A 7 44.60 -16.48 -6.79
CA GLN A 7 43.29 -16.44 -6.17
C GLN A 7 42.74 -15.03 -6.31
N GLN A 8 41.54 -14.91 -6.85
CA GLN A 8 40.81 -13.64 -6.96
C GLN A 8 39.43 -13.80 -6.35
N VAL A 9 38.93 -12.72 -5.77
CA VAL A 9 37.55 -12.63 -5.29
C VAL A 9 36.82 -11.66 -6.20
N ALA A 10 35.75 -12.12 -6.85
CA ALA A 10 34.90 -11.32 -7.70
C ALA A 10 33.51 -11.16 -7.09
N THR A 11 32.96 -9.96 -7.15
CA THR A 11 31.56 -9.69 -6.81
C THR A 11 30.86 -9.15 -8.05
N PHE A 12 29.68 -9.70 -8.33
CA PHE A 12 28.82 -9.30 -9.45
C PHE A 12 27.57 -8.63 -8.91
N TRP A 13 27.23 -7.48 -9.48
CA TRP A 13 26.04 -6.72 -9.15
C TRP A 13 25.21 -6.60 -10.41
N VAL A 14 23.95 -7.02 -10.37
CA VAL A 14 22.99 -6.72 -11.44
C VAL A 14 22.55 -5.28 -11.26
N ILE A 15 22.79 -4.44 -12.27
CA ILE A 15 22.65 -2.98 -12.17
C ILE A 15 21.58 -2.42 -13.12
N LYS A 16 20.74 -3.26 -13.75
CA LYS A 16 19.69 -2.80 -14.68
C LYS A 16 18.82 -1.66 -14.09
N SER A 17 18.50 -1.74 -12.80
CA SER A 17 17.65 -0.74 -12.12
C SER A 17 18.44 0.41 -11.49
N TRP A 18 19.72 0.55 -11.79
CA TRP A 18 20.54 1.66 -11.32
C TRP A 18 20.39 2.87 -12.24
N ASP A 19 20.42 4.05 -11.63
CA ASP A 19 20.36 5.31 -12.37
C ASP A 19 21.58 5.49 -13.28
N LYS A 20 21.40 6.13 -14.42
CA LYS A 20 22.55 6.61 -15.20
C LYS A 20 23.32 7.69 -14.46
N GLY A 21 24.61 7.79 -14.75
CA GLY A 21 25.44 8.88 -14.25
C GLY A 21 26.81 8.43 -13.79
N LYS A 22 27.53 9.34 -13.12
CA LYS A 22 28.87 9.12 -12.59
C LYS A 22 28.79 8.57 -11.15
N TYR A 23 29.23 7.34 -10.97
CA TYR A 23 29.31 6.65 -9.69
C TYR A 23 30.71 6.78 -9.09
N THR A 24 30.78 6.68 -7.77
CA THR A 24 32.05 6.66 -7.02
C THR A 24 32.18 5.36 -6.23
N LEU A 25 33.21 4.58 -6.49
CA LEU A 25 33.59 3.44 -5.67
C LEU A 25 34.73 3.85 -4.73
N MET A 26 34.55 3.61 -3.44
CA MET A 26 35.58 3.77 -2.41
C MET A 26 35.79 2.46 -1.65
N TYR A 27 37.00 2.21 -1.16
CA TYR A 27 37.28 1.09 -0.27
C TYR A 27 38.36 1.42 0.77
N ASP A 28 38.40 0.65 1.85
CA ASP A 28 39.44 0.72 2.86
C ASP A 28 40.46 -0.40 2.66
N GLY A 29 41.67 -0.27 3.19
CA GLY A 29 42.75 -1.26 3.05
C GLY A 29 43.76 -0.94 1.96
N LYS A 30 44.66 -1.89 1.70
CA LYS A 30 45.71 -1.82 0.68
C LYS A 30 45.60 -3.00 -0.26
N GLY A 31 45.57 -2.73 -1.55
CA GLY A 31 45.49 -3.75 -2.58
C GLY A 31 45.20 -3.15 -3.95
N LYS A 32 44.74 -4.00 -4.86
CA LYS A 32 44.40 -3.63 -6.23
C LYS A 32 43.04 -4.22 -6.59
N ILE A 33 42.18 -3.38 -7.15
CA ILE A 33 40.90 -3.82 -7.70
C ILE A 33 40.84 -3.60 -9.21
N MET A 34 40.05 -4.42 -9.87
CA MET A 34 39.67 -4.29 -11.27
C MET A 34 38.15 -4.15 -11.37
N LEU A 35 37.71 -3.19 -12.20
CA LEU A 35 36.30 -2.93 -12.50
C LEU A 35 36.02 -3.29 -13.94
N SER A 36 34.94 -4.03 -14.16
CA SER A 36 34.48 -4.47 -15.49
C SER A 36 32.94 -4.57 -15.51
N GLY A 37 32.39 -4.90 -16.68
CA GLY A 37 30.95 -4.94 -16.94
C GLY A 37 30.53 -3.90 -17.97
N ILE A 38 29.27 -3.45 -17.93
CA ILE A 38 28.72 -2.48 -18.88
C ILE A 38 29.05 -1.01 -18.53
N ILE A 39 29.90 -0.81 -17.53
CA ILE A 39 30.38 0.50 -17.08
C ILE A 39 31.42 1.08 -18.07
N THR A 40 31.50 2.41 -18.13
CA THR A 40 32.44 3.13 -19.00
C THR A 40 33.20 4.20 -18.22
N ASN A 41 34.19 4.84 -18.86
CA ASN A 41 34.94 5.97 -18.29
C ASN A 41 35.47 5.70 -16.87
N ILE A 42 36.09 4.53 -16.69
CA ILE A 42 36.68 4.14 -15.41
C ILE A 42 37.92 4.99 -15.17
N GLU A 43 37.90 5.78 -14.10
CA GLU A 43 38.98 6.67 -13.68
C GLU A 43 39.41 6.29 -12.27
N LYS A 44 40.71 6.02 -12.06
CA LYS A 44 41.30 5.92 -10.72
C LYS A 44 41.59 7.34 -10.23
N VAL A 45 40.83 7.80 -9.23
CA VAL A 45 40.96 9.16 -8.66
C VAL A 45 42.15 9.21 -7.69
N ASP A 46 42.27 8.18 -6.86
CA ASP A 46 43.39 7.97 -5.94
C ASP A 46 43.55 6.46 -5.67
N ASP A 47 44.41 6.07 -4.71
CA ASP A 47 44.66 4.66 -4.41
C ASP A 47 43.44 3.86 -3.95
N LYS A 48 42.40 4.52 -3.43
CA LYS A 48 41.22 3.91 -2.80
C LYS A 48 39.91 4.33 -3.45
N THR A 49 39.96 5.22 -4.43
CA THR A 49 38.78 5.82 -5.05
C THR A 49 38.81 5.65 -6.56
N TYR A 50 37.71 5.14 -7.10
CA TYR A 50 37.45 5.01 -8.53
C TYR A 50 36.15 5.71 -8.88
N THR A 51 36.06 6.27 -10.07
CA THR A 51 34.78 6.70 -10.64
C THR A 51 34.52 5.99 -11.95
N PHE A 52 33.26 5.73 -12.26
CA PHE A 52 32.83 5.12 -13.52
C PHE A 52 31.46 5.65 -13.91
N VAL A 53 31.08 5.46 -15.17
CA VAL A 53 29.81 5.93 -15.73
C VAL A 53 28.93 4.75 -16.10
N ILE A 54 27.68 4.82 -15.66
CA ILE A 54 26.58 3.97 -16.14
C ILE A 54 25.76 4.77 -17.15
N GLY A 55 25.58 4.20 -18.34
CA GLY A 55 24.83 4.81 -19.46
C GLY A 55 23.33 4.48 -19.44
N ASP A 56 22.63 4.98 -20.46
CA ASP A 56 21.22 4.62 -20.72
C ASP A 56 21.08 3.22 -21.34
N GLY A 57 19.86 2.67 -21.29
CA GLY A 57 19.50 1.48 -22.08
C GLY A 57 20.08 0.16 -21.55
N LEU A 58 20.14 -0.01 -20.22
CA LEU A 58 20.66 -1.23 -19.61
C LEU A 58 19.75 -2.44 -19.91
N GLU A 59 20.35 -3.50 -20.45
CA GLU A 59 19.69 -4.80 -20.63
C GLU A 59 19.55 -5.55 -19.29
N GLU A 60 18.74 -6.63 -19.24
CA GLU A 60 18.54 -7.45 -18.02
C GLU A 60 19.85 -8.00 -17.43
N GLU A 61 20.81 -8.32 -18.30
CA GLU A 61 22.11 -8.86 -17.91
C GLU A 61 23.14 -7.76 -17.59
N ALA A 62 22.75 -6.49 -17.53
CA ALA A 62 23.66 -5.40 -17.18
C ALA A 62 24.27 -5.62 -15.79
N PHE A 63 25.59 -5.79 -15.72
CA PHE A 63 26.32 -6.02 -14.48
C PHE A 63 27.50 -5.07 -14.27
N LEU A 64 27.81 -4.85 -12.99
CA LEU A 64 29.08 -4.33 -12.49
C LEU A 64 29.84 -5.50 -11.85
N GLN A 65 31.07 -5.71 -12.29
CA GLN A 65 31.99 -6.67 -11.68
C GLN A 65 33.12 -5.93 -10.99
N ILE A 66 33.37 -6.30 -9.73
CA ILE A 66 34.49 -5.81 -8.92
C ILE A 66 35.35 -7.02 -8.56
N VAL A 67 36.62 -7.00 -8.96
CA VAL A 67 37.58 -8.06 -8.67
C VAL A 67 38.66 -7.52 -7.75
N ILE A 68 38.88 -8.17 -6.61
CA ILE A 68 40.08 -7.97 -5.79
C ILE A 68 41.20 -8.79 -6.42
N GLU A 69 42.15 -8.12 -7.05
CA GLU A 69 43.33 -8.75 -7.67
C GLU A 69 44.44 -8.98 -6.66
N GLU A 70 44.63 -8.01 -5.74
CA GLU A 70 45.63 -8.06 -4.68
C GLU A 70 45.02 -7.47 -3.40
N SER A 71 45.32 -8.06 -2.25
CA SER A 71 44.90 -7.55 -0.94
C SER A 71 45.99 -7.81 0.09
N SER A 72 46.34 -6.80 0.89
CA SER A 72 47.35 -6.92 1.93
C SER A 72 46.85 -7.77 3.09
N LEU A 73 47.70 -8.67 3.62
CA LEU A 73 47.37 -9.42 4.83
C LEU A 73 47.21 -8.51 6.06
N GLU A 74 48.04 -7.46 6.16
CA GLU A 74 48.08 -6.59 7.34
C GLU A 74 47.09 -5.43 7.28
N ASP A 75 46.55 -5.15 6.09
CA ASP A 75 45.52 -4.13 5.88
C ASP A 75 44.62 -4.53 4.69
N PRO A 76 43.79 -5.57 4.84
CA PRO A 76 43.03 -6.13 3.73
C PRO A 76 41.99 -5.16 3.20
N ILE A 77 41.72 -5.25 1.89
CA ILE A 77 40.60 -4.54 1.25
C ILE A 77 39.29 -4.90 1.96
N ARG A 78 38.56 -3.88 2.40
CA ARG A 78 37.28 -4.00 3.11
C ARG A 78 36.43 -2.75 2.90
N ASN A 79 35.18 -2.77 3.37
CA ASN A 79 34.25 -1.63 3.33
C ASN A 79 34.14 -1.00 1.93
N MET A 80 33.97 -1.83 0.90
CA MET A 80 33.72 -1.33 -0.45
C MET A 80 32.35 -0.65 -0.50
N ARG A 81 32.32 0.58 -1.02
CA ARG A 81 31.16 1.45 -1.06
C ARG A 81 30.98 1.96 -2.49
N VAL A 82 29.92 1.54 -3.17
CA VAL A 82 29.52 2.08 -4.48
C VAL A 82 28.46 3.14 -4.25
N ILE A 83 28.81 4.40 -4.47
CA ILE A 83 27.97 5.56 -4.20
C ILE A 83 27.31 6.04 -5.50
N ILE A 84 25.99 6.20 -5.44
CA ILE A 84 25.16 6.69 -6.54
C ILE A 84 25.51 8.15 -6.90
N PRO A 85 25.19 8.60 -8.14
CA PRO A 85 25.39 9.98 -8.55
C PRO A 85 24.75 10.98 -7.58
N GLY A 86 25.50 12.00 -7.16
CA GLY A 86 25.01 13.08 -6.30
C GLY A 86 24.97 12.78 -4.79
N ALA A 87 25.30 11.56 -4.34
CA ALA A 87 25.22 11.19 -2.92
C ALA A 87 26.56 11.17 -2.16
N LEU A 88 27.68 11.54 -2.81
CA LEU A 88 29.02 11.41 -2.22
C LEU A 88 29.20 12.17 -0.90
N GLU A 89 28.55 13.33 -0.76
CA GLU A 89 28.66 14.16 0.44
C GLU A 89 27.70 13.73 1.57
N SER A 90 26.70 12.89 1.29
CA SER A 90 25.61 12.59 2.23
C SER A 90 25.43 11.10 2.56
N TYR A 91 26.07 10.17 1.82
CA TYR A 91 25.80 8.74 1.93
C TYR A 91 26.01 8.16 3.34
N GLN A 92 26.85 8.78 4.18
CA GLN A 92 27.13 8.32 5.54
C GLN A 92 25.99 8.66 6.51
N THR A 93 25.25 9.74 6.27
CA THR A 93 24.20 10.24 7.16
C THR A 93 22.80 9.98 6.61
N ASN A 94 22.66 9.90 5.28
CA ASN A 94 21.43 9.57 4.58
C ASN A 94 21.62 8.29 3.73
N PRO A 95 21.28 7.11 4.27
CA PRO A 95 21.47 5.84 3.58
C PRO A 95 20.35 5.54 2.56
N PHE A 96 19.32 6.38 2.48
CA PHE A 96 18.16 6.15 1.65
C PHE A 96 18.30 6.81 0.28
N ASN A 97 17.72 6.18 -0.75
CA ASN A 97 17.72 6.75 -2.09
C ASN A 97 16.81 7.98 -2.15
N PRO A 98 17.30 9.16 -2.57
CA PRO A 98 16.53 10.40 -2.57
C PRO A 98 15.32 10.37 -3.50
N LYS A 99 15.40 9.68 -4.65
CA LYS A 99 14.25 9.53 -5.56
C LYS A 99 13.17 8.65 -4.96
N TRP A 100 13.58 7.60 -4.24
CA TRP A 100 12.64 6.74 -3.51
C TRP A 100 11.93 7.52 -2.40
N LEU A 101 12.66 8.36 -1.66
CA LEU A 101 12.09 9.23 -0.62
C LEU A 101 11.11 10.26 -1.19
N GLU A 102 11.40 10.87 -2.34
CA GLU A 102 10.47 11.81 -3.01
C GLU A 102 9.11 11.16 -3.26
N LYS A 103 9.10 9.90 -3.71
CA LYS A 103 7.87 9.14 -3.95
C LYS A 103 7.21 8.67 -2.66
N LEU A 104 7.98 8.49 -1.57
CA LEU A 104 7.45 8.04 -0.28
C LEU A 104 6.80 9.19 0.52
N ASN A 105 7.26 10.42 0.32
CA ASN A 105 6.87 11.60 1.09
C ASN A 105 5.34 11.81 1.29
N PRO A 106 4.46 11.47 0.33
CA PRO A 106 3.01 11.61 0.53
C PRO A 106 2.42 10.66 1.60
N PHE A 107 3.09 9.55 1.90
CA PHE A 107 2.62 8.56 2.86
C PHE A 107 2.99 8.94 4.30
N LYS A 108 2.15 8.54 5.26
CA LYS A 108 2.37 8.78 6.70
C LYS A 108 2.73 7.54 7.49
N THR A 109 2.53 6.36 6.91
CA THR A 109 2.79 5.08 7.55
C THR A 109 3.44 4.13 6.56
N VAL A 110 4.41 3.36 7.04
CA VAL A 110 5.07 2.29 6.26
C VAL A 110 5.01 0.96 7.00
N ARG A 111 4.62 -0.09 6.29
CA ARG A 111 4.69 -1.47 6.79
C ARG A 111 5.93 -2.17 6.26
N PHE A 112 6.77 -2.65 7.17
CA PHE A 112 8.06 -3.26 6.87
C PHE A 112 7.99 -4.78 6.65
N MET A 113 6.87 -5.33 6.17
CA MET A 113 6.72 -6.79 6.02
C MET A 113 7.81 -7.37 5.09
N ASP A 114 7.97 -6.78 3.90
CA ASP A 114 9.01 -7.16 2.93
C ASP A 114 10.41 -6.77 3.39
N TRP A 115 10.59 -5.54 3.91
CA TRP A 115 11.88 -5.10 4.45
C TRP A 115 12.32 -5.98 5.61
N GLY A 116 11.41 -6.53 6.40
CA GLY A 116 11.70 -7.44 7.50
C GLY A 116 11.99 -8.87 7.05
N GLY A 117 11.78 -9.23 5.78
CA GLY A 117 11.87 -10.62 5.31
C GLY A 117 10.89 -11.54 6.02
N THR A 118 9.69 -11.05 6.36
CA THR A 118 8.77 -11.68 7.33
C THR A 118 8.34 -13.10 6.92
N ASN A 119 8.02 -13.30 5.64
CA ASN A 119 7.59 -14.59 5.12
C ASN A 119 8.75 -15.59 5.13
N SER A 120 8.54 -16.74 5.78
CA SER A 120 9.58 -17.76 6.02
C SER A 120 10.85 -17.17 6.64
N TRP A 121 10.71 -16.19 7.54
CA TRP A 121 11.82 -15.40 8.09
C TRP A 121 13.01 -16.28 8.51
N GLY A 122 14.20 -15.93 8.03
CA GLY A 122 15.45 -16.61 8.34
C GLY A 122 15.66 -17.96 7.66
N GLN A 123 14.70 -18.45 6.85
CA GLN A 123 14.81 -19.70 6.09
C GLN A 123 15.28 -19.45 4.66
N PRO A 124 16.00 -20.41 4.03
CA PRO A 124 16.44 -20.26 2.64
C PRO A 124 15.29 -20.36 1.63
N ASP A 125 14.18 -21.01 1.99
CA ASP A 125 13.01 -21.22 1.15
C ASP A 125 11.75 -21.53 2.00
N ASN A 126 10.59 -21.66 1.35
CA ASN A 126 9.31 -21.94 2.03
C ASN A 126 9.11 -23.41 2.44
N TRP A 127 10.00 -24.32 2.05
CA TRP A 127 9.83 -25.77 2.21
C TRP A 127 10.67 -26.33 3.36
N THR A 128 11.73 -25.60 3.74
CA THR A 128 12.63 -25.90 4.87
C THR A 128 12.08 -25.36 6.20
N TRP A 129 10.78 -25.56 6.43
CA TRP A 129 10.07 -24.98 7.57
C TRP A 129 10.16 -25.81 8.85
N ASP A 130 10.36 -27.12 8.75
CA ASP A 130 10.28 -28.06 9.89
C ASP A 130 11.52 -28.00 10.81
N ASP A 131 11.57 -26.99 11.68
CA ASP A 131 12.64 -26.80 12.66
C ASP A 131 12.10 -26.14 13.93
N THR A 132 12.31 -26.78 15.08
CA THR A 132 11.84 -26.31 16.41
C THR A 132 12.74 -25.25 17.04
N THR A 133 13.91 -24.97 16.46
CA THR A 133 14.87 -24.01 17.02
C THR A 133 14.28 -22.61 16.99
N LEU A 134 14.27 -21.91 18.12
CA LEU A 134 13.80 -20.52 18.16
C LEU A 134 14.96 -19.56 17.90
N PHE A 135 14.68 -18.49 17.18
CA PHE A 135 15.64 -17.43 16.90
C PHE A 135 15.93 -16.61 18.17
N LYS A 136 17.20 -16.30 18.38
CA LYS A 136 17.69 -15.43 19.45
C LYS A 136 17.83 -14.02 18.92
N TRP A 137 17.79 -13.02 19.79
CA TRP A 137 17.94 -11.61 19.38
C TRP A 137 19.17 -11.35 18.50
N ASP A 138 20.28 -12.05 18.74
CA ASP A 138 21.50 -11.89 17.95
C ASP A 138 21.38 -12.43 16.52
N ASP A 139 20.37 -13.24 16.21
CA ASP A 139 20.11 -13.77 14.88
C ASP A 139 19.48 -12.75 13.93
N ARG A 140 19.01 -11.58 14.41
CA ARG A 140 18.43 -10.53 13.56
C ARG A 140 19.40 -10.03 12.49
N ALA A 141 18.89 -9.36 11.45
CA ALA A 141 19.72 -8.64 10.49
C ALA A 141 20.61 -7.58 11.18
N LYS A 142 21.86 -7.43 10.73
CA LYS A 142 22.87 -6.52 11.28
C LYS A 142 23.32 -5.51 10.22
N LEU A 143 23.62 -4.27 10.64
CA LEU A 143 24.08 -3.19 9.74
C LEU A 143 25.40 -3.51 9.03
N ASP A 144 26.25 -4.34 9.63
CA ASP A 144 27.56 -4.71 9.11
C ASP A 144 27.53 -6.01 8.27
N TYR A 145 26.36 -6.62 8.09
CA TYR A 145 26.21 -7.74 7.18
C TYR A 145 26.24 -7.25 5.72
N TYR A 146 26.93 -7.97 4.86
CA TYR A 146 27.30 -7.49 3.51
C TYR A 146 26.11 -7.27 2.55
N THR A 147 24.92 -7.77 2.87
CA THR A 147 23.70 -7.56 2.08
C THR A 147 22.44 -7.63 2.94
N TYR A 148 21.45 -6.79 2.66
CA TYR A 148 20.12 -6.89 3.30
C TYR A 148 19.12 -7.72 2.49
N ALA A 149 19.50 -8.20 1.30
CA ALA A 149 18.69 -9.10 0.48
C ALA A 149 18.74 -10.57 0.97
N SER A 150 18.99 -10.77 2.27
CA SER A 150 18.91 -12.09 2.90
C SER A 150 17.48 -12.36 3.39
N PRO A 151 17.14 -13.61 3.73
CA PRO A 151 15.84 -13.93 4.36
C PRO A 151 15.57 -13.26 5.72
N LYS A 152 16.52 -12.48 6.25
CA LYS A 152 16.36 -11.69 7.48
C LYS A 152 16.00 -10.22 7.21
N GLY A 153 16.12 -9.77 5.96
CA GLY A 153 15.79 -8.42 5.53
C GLY A 153 16.74 -7.32 6.00
N VAL A 154 16.20 -6.10 5.96
CA VAL A 154 16.80 -4.84 6.41
C VAL A 154 16.84 -4.78 7.95
N PRO A 155 17.95 -4.34 8.55
CA PRO A 155 18.06 -4.18 10.01
C PRO A 155 17.06 -3.19 10.61
N TYR A 156 16.57 -3.48 11.82
CA TYR A 156 15.65 -2.60 12.56
C TYR A 156 16.22 -1.20 12.79
N GLU A 157 17.54 -1.07 12.90
CA GLU A 157 18.27 0.19 12.94
C GLU A 157 17.88 1.13 11.78
N LEU A 158 17.77 0.60 10.55
CA LEU A 158 17.42 1.38 9.36
C LEU A 158 15.93 1.65 9.25
N MET A 159 15.09 0.71 9.71
CA MET A 159 13.64 0.93 9.80
C MET A 159 13.35 2.10 10.74
N ILE A 160 13.88 2.08 11.96
CA ILE A 160 13.71 3.18 12.93
C ILE A 160 14.29 4.49 12.42
N LYS A 161 15.47 4.45 11.78
CA LYS A 161 16.05 5.66 11.15
C LYS A 161 15.12 6.26 10.11
N LEU A 162 14.49 5.44 9.25
CA LEU A 162 13.52 5.92 8.28
C LEU A 162 12.32 6.57 8.97
N LEU A 163 11.78 5.93 10.01
CA LEU A 163 10.62 6.43 10.74
C LEU A 163 10.89 7.78 11.40
N ASN A 164 12.03 7.92 12.10
CA ASN A 164 12.41 9.14 12.78
C ASN A 164 12.82 10.26 11.80
N ASP A 165 13.65 9.96 10.79
CA ASP A 165 14.18 11.00 9.88
C ASP A 165 13.08 11.63 8.99
N TYR A 166 11.96 10.93 8.77
CA TYR A 166 10.90 11.34 7.83
C TYR A 166 9.51 11.41 8.46
N ASP A 167 9.42 11.43 9.81
CA ASP A 167 8.17 11.55 10.56
C ASP A 167 7.10 10.53 10.13
N LEU A 168 7.50 9.27 9.94
CA LEU A 168 6.61 8.18 9.54
C LEU A 168 6.21 7.33 10.74
N ASP A 169 4.96 6.90 10.77
CA ASP A 169 4.53 5.77 11.60
C ASP A 169 4.96 4.44 10.96
N GLY A 170 5.16 3.42 11.80
CA GLY A 170 5.70 2.14 11.36
C GLY A 170 4.79 0.96 11.66
N TRP A 171 4.84 -0.06 10.81
CA TRP A 171 4.27 -1.38 11.12
C TRP A 171 5.32 -2.46 10.96
N VAL A 172 5.55 -3.23 12.02
CA VAL A 172 6.53 -4.32 12.06
C VAL A 172 5.88 -5.66 12.34
N CYS A 173 6.40 -6.69 11.66
CA CYS A 173 6.01 -8.07 11.88
C CYS A 173 7.10 -8.79 12.68
N VAL A 174 6.70 -9.55 13.68
CA VAL A 174 7.62 -10.35 14.50
C VAL A 174 7.87 -11.71 13.84
N PRO A 175 9.12 -12.19 13.71
CA PRO A 175 9.40 -13.49 13.12
C PRO A 175 8.62 -14.63 13.81
N HIS A 176 8.00 -15.52 13.03
CA HIS A 176 7.16 -16.62 13.54
C HIS A 176 7.87 -17.62 14.47
N ARG A 177 9.21 -17.63 14.48
CA ARG A 177 10.04 -18.47 15.36
C ARG A 177 10.90 -17.67 16.32
N ALA A 178 10.58 -16.39 16.53
CA ALA A 178 11.23 -15.59 17.55
C ALA A 178 11.03 -16.22 18.94
N SER A 179 12.11 -16.38 19.70
CA SER A 179 12.01 -16.71 21.13
C SER A 179 11.44 -15.53 21.92
N ASP A 180 10.90 -15.78 23.11
CA ASP A 180 10.41 -14.70 23.98
C ASP A 180 11.47 -13.62 24.25
N ASP A 181 12.74 -14.00 24.40
CA ASP A 181 13.87 -13.05 24.53
C ASP A 181 14.06 -12.20 23.27
N TYR A 182 13.88 -12.78 22.07
CA TYR A 182 13.89 -12.01 20.83
C TYR A 182 12.75 -10.99 20.80
N ILE A 183 11.51 -11.44 21.07
CA ILE A 183 10.32 -10.57 21.01
C ILE A 183 10.48 -9.42 22.01
N LYS A 184 10.91 -9.73 23.24
CA LYS A 184 11.16 -8.74 24.27
C LYS A 184 12.22 -7.72 23.86
N LYS A 185 13.38 -8.17 23.38
CA LYS A 185 14.46 -7.26 22.96
C LYS A 185 14.11 -6.45 21.72
N MET A 186 13.32 -7.02 20.80
CA MET A 186 12.76 -6.28 19.68
C MET A 186 11.87 -5.14 20.17
N ALA A 187 10.92 -5.44 21.07
CA ALA A 187 10.04 -4.44 21.66
C ALA A 187 10.82 -3.37 22.43
N GLU A 188 11.81 -3.75 23.23
CA GLU A 188 12.66 -2.82 23.99
C GLU A 188 13.44 -1.90 23.03
N TYR A 189 14.00 -2.48 21.96
CA TYR A 189 14.75 -1.73 20.96
C TYR A 189 13.88 -0.68 20.25
N PHE A 190 12.67 -1.03 19.84
CA PHE A 190 11.74 -0.07 19.24
C PHE A 190 11.26 0.97 20.25
N ARG A 191 10.90 0.58 21.47
CA ARG A 191 10.47 1.52 22.54
C ARG A 191 11.52 2.60 22.81
N ASP A 192 12.79 2.19 22.86
CA ASP A 192 13.90 3.02 23.31
C ASP A 192 14.49 3.90 22.19
N ASN A 193 14.32 3.52 20.91
CA ASN A 193 14.96 4.20 19.78
C ASN A 193 13.98 4.86 18.80
N LEU A 194 12.71 4.45 18.77
CA LEU A 194 11.67 5.14 18.01
C LEU A 194 11.29 6.42 18.75
N GLU A 195 11.07 7.52 18.03
CA GLU A 195 10.64 8.77 18.65
C GLU A 195 9.29 8.63 19.39
N PRO A 196 9.08 9.34 20.52
CA PRO A 196 7.86 9.19 21.32
C PRO A 196 6.55 9.47 20.58
N ASP A 197 6.57 10.39 19.61
CA ASP A 197 5.39 10.84 18.87
C ASP A 197 5.01 9.92 17.70
N ARG A 198 5.86 8.94 17.35
CA ARG A 198 5.58 7.96 16.30
C ARG A 198 4.69 6.84 16.84
N LYS A 199 3.76 6.36 16.02
CA LYS A 199 2.96 5.15 16.29
C LYS A 199 3.60 3.92 15.65
N LEU A 200 3.62 2.83 16.41
CA LEU A 200 4.13 1.54 15.94
C LEU A 200 3.04 0.46 15.99
N TYR A 201 2.67 -0.05 14.82
CA TYR A 201 1.79 -1.21 14.68
C TYR A 201 2.63 -2.48 14.77
N VAL A 202 2.18 -3.43 15.59
CA VAL A 202 2.90 -4.67 15.86
C VAL A 202 2.01 -5.87 15.55
N GLU A 203 2.50 -6.74 14.70
CA GLU A 203 1.82 -7.95 14.24
C GLU A 203 2.70 -9.19 14.47
N TYR A 204 2.07 -10.32 14.82
CA TYR A 204 2.78 -11.59 14.87
C TYR A 204 2.86 -12.20 13.45
N SER A 205 4.07 -12.23 12.88
CA SER A 205 4.36 -12.72 11.53
C SER A 205 3.48 -12.05 10.46
N ASN A 206 3.30 -12.72 9.32
CA ASN A 206 2.42 -12.32 8.22
C ASN A 206 1.64 -13.55 7.75
N GLU A 207 0.34 -13.36 7.50
CA GLU A 207 -0.57 -14.37 6.91
C GLU A 207 -0.34 -15.80 7.43
N ILE A 208 -0.44 -15.98 8.74
CA ILE A 208 -0.20 -17.26 9.43
C ILE A 208 -1.22 -18.38 9.11
N TRP A 209 -2.07 -18.14 8.13
CA TRP A 209 -3.07 -19.03 7.54
C TRP A 209 -2.80 -19.33 6.06
N ASN A 210 -1.84 -18.65 5.42
CA ASN A 210 -1.55 -18.81 4.00
C ASN A 210 -0.54 -19.96 3.79
N TRP A 211 -1.02 -21.05 3.21
CA TRP A 211 -0.27 -22.30 3.04
C TRP A 211 0.87 -22.24 2.02
N ILE A 212 1.04 -21.14 1.27
CA ILE A 212 2.22 -20.94 0.43
C ILE A 212 3.49 -20.70 1.26
N PHE A 213 3.35 -20.27 2.52
CA PHE A 213 4.46 -19.87 3.37
C PHE A 213 4.82 -20.90 4.44
N GLY A 214 6.12 -21.00 4.73
CA GLY A 214 6.65 -21.95 5.71
C GLY A 214 6.12 -21.72 7.13
N GLN A 215 5.86 -20.45 7.51
CA GLN A 215 5.34 -20.14 8.85
C GLN A 215 3.97 -20.77 9.14
N THR A 216 3.11 -20.90 8.13
CA THR A 216 1.77 -21.48 8.30
C THR A 216 1.88 -22.97 8.59
N HIS A 217 2.73 -23.68 7.85
CA HIS A 217 3.04 -25.09 8.09
C HIS A 217 3.65 -25.30 9.47
N TRP A 218 4.60 -24.45 9.86
CA TRP A 218 5.24 -24.52 11.18
C TRP A 218 4.23 -24.34 12.32
N LEU A 219 3.38 -23.32 12.24
CA LEU A 219 2.36 -23.05 13.26
C LEU A 219 1.29 -24.14 13.32
N TYR A 220 0.87 -24.66 12.17
CA TYR A 220 -0.04 -25.79 12.13
C TYR A 220 0.56 -27.04 12.79
N LYS A 221 1.80 -27.39 12.45
CA LYS A 221 2.49 -28.56 13.01
C LYS A 221 2.64 -28.45 14.53
N TYR A 222 3.26 -27.38 15.00
CA TYR A 222 3.67 -27.26 16.41
C TYR A 222 2.61 -26.66 17.32
N GLY A 223 1.68 -25.87 16.77
CA GLY A 223 0.57 -25.27 17.50
C GLY A 223 -0.70 -26.13 17.50
N CYS A 224 -1.00 -26.80 16.39
CA CYS A 224 -2.23 -27.57 16.23
C CYS A 224 -1.97 -29.08 16.34
N GLU A 225 -1.24 -29.67 15.38
CA GLU A 225 -1.10 -31.13 15.25
C GLU A 225 -0.43 -31.77 16.49
N ASP A 226 0.76 -31.28 16.87
CA ASP A 226 1.51 -31.84 18.02
C ASP A 226 0.82 -31.61 19.37
N LYS A 227 -0.11 -30.67 19.43
CA LYS A 227 -0.88 -30.34 20.64
C LYS A 227 -2.25 -31.02 20.66
N GLY A 228 -2.68 -31.61 19.54
CA GLY A 228 -4.04 -32.12 19.38
C GLY A 228 -5.12 -31.03 19.49
N ILE A 229 -4.80 -29.83 19.02
CA ILE A 229 -5.72 -28.67 18.98
C ILE A 229 -6.13 -28.45 17.52
N ASP A 230 -7.41 -28.17 17.28
CA ASP A 230 -7.90 -27.89 15.94
C ASP A 230 -7.27 -26.61 15.37
N TRP A 231 -7.14 -26.56 14.03
CA TRP A 231 -6.71 -25.35 13.33
C TRP A 231 -7.93 -24.46 13.05
N PRO A 232 -7.87 -23.14 13.30
CA PRO A 232 -6.67 -22.36 13.63
C PRO A 232 -6.40 -22.14 15.13
N GLU A 233 -7.19 -22.68 16.06
CA GLU A 233 -7.06 -22.38 17.51
C GLU A 233 -5.66 -22.66 18.07
N GLY A 234 -4.96 -23.68 17.56
CA GLY A 234 -3.59 -23.98 17.98
C GLY A 234 -2.57 -22.87 17.67
N ILE A 235 -2.88 -21.93 16.77
CA ILE A 235 -1.99 -20.79 16.44
C ILE A 235 -2.18 -19.60 17.39
N VAL A 236 -3.36 -19.49 18.03
CA VAL A 236 -3.76 -18.36 18.89
C VAL A 236 -2.76 -18.08 20.04
N PRO A 237 -2.21 -19.09 20.74
CA PRO A 237 -1.24 -18.85 21.81
C PRO A 237 0.01 -18.09 21.34
N TYR A 238 0.45 -18.27 20.10
CA TYR A 238 1.63 -17.58 19.56
C TYR A 238 1.36 -16.10 19.32
N VAL A 239 0.20 -15.79 18.73
CA VAL A 239 -0.26 -14.40 18.56
C VAL A 239 -0.43 -13.74 19.93
N GLN A 240 -1.09 -14.41 20.88
CA GLN A 240 -1.30 -13.89 22.22
C GLN A 240 0.03 -13.60 22.95
N ASN A 241 0.98 -14.54 22.91
CA ASN A 241 2.28 -14.39 23.56
C ASN A 241 3.04 -13.17 23.01
N ASN A 242 3.03 -12.99 21.69
CA ASN A 242 3.64 -11.82 21.07
C ASN A 242 3.02 -10.51 21.60
N LEU A 243 1.69 -10.38 21.52
CA LEU A 243 1.01 -9.15 21.94
C LEU A 243 1.17 -8.87 23.45
N ASP A 244 1.26 -9.91 24.26
CA ASP A 244 1.48 -9.81 25.70
C ASP A 244 2.89 -9.29 26.03
N ILE A 245 3.93 -9.81 25.38
CA ILE A 245 5.31 -9.35 25.57
C ILE A 245 5.45 -7.88 25.16
N TRP A 246 4.89 -7.49 24.02
CA TRP A 246 4.91 -6.09 23.59
C TRP A 246 4.14 -5.17 24.56
N THR A 247 3.01 -5.65 25.09
CA THR A 247 2.24 -4.94 26.12
C THR A 247 3.08 -4.71 27.39
N GLU A 248 3.78 -5.73 27.87
CA GLU A 248 4.64 -5.64 29.07
C GLU A 248 5.78 -4.64 28.88
N VAL A 249 6.47 -4.70 27.74
CA VAL A 249 7.61 -3.82 27.46
C VAL A 249 7.19 -2.34 27.34
N PHE A 250 6.02 -2.09 26.77
CA PHE A 250 5.44 -0.74 26.61
C PHE A 250 4.54 -0.32 27.78
N GLN A 251 4.59 -1.00 28.93
CA GLN A 251 3.79 -0.62 30.09
C GLN A 251 3.98 0.86 30.44
N GLY A 252 2.86 1.60 30.52
CA GLY A 252 2.85 3.05 30.78
C GLY A 252 3.09 3.94 29.55
N GLN A 253 3.32 3.35 28.38
CA GLN A 253 3.47 4.02 27.08
C GLN A 253 2.72 3.26 25.97
N GLN A 254 1.65 2.54 26.32
CA GLN A 254 0.92 1.67 25.39
C GLN A 254 0.25 2.46 24.27
N ASP A 255 0.01 3.76 24.46
CA ASP A 255 -0.50 4.65 23.42
C ASP A 255 0.46 4.77 22.23
N ARG A 256 1.76 4.46 22.40
CA ARG A 256 2.75 4.46 21.32
C ARG A 256 2.67 3.24 20.39
N ILE A 257 1.95 2.20 20.79
CA ILE A 257 1.81 0.96 20.00
C ILE A 257 0.36 0.66 19.65
N VAL A 258 0.17 -0.07 18.55
CA VAL A 258 -1.11 -0.69 18.18
C VAL A 258 -0.86 -2.18 18.02
N ARG A 259 -1.48 -2.99 18.87
CA ARG A 259 -1.38 -4.46 18.84
C ARG A 259 -2.37 -5.00 17.81
N VAL A 260 -1.86 -5.50 16.69
CA VAL A 260 -2.68 -5.87 15.53
C VAL A 260 -2.87 -7.38 15.43
N VAL A 261 -4.10 -7.78 15.10
CA VAL A 261 -4.43 -9.16 14.72
C VAL A 261 -4.79 -9.19 13.24
N GLY A 262 -3.95 -9.89 12.45
CA GLY A 262 -4.21 -10.14 11.04
C GLY A 262 -5.39 -11.11 10.84
N LEU A 263 -6.18 -10.88 9.80
CA LEU A 263 -7.38 -11.64 9.44
C LEU A 263 -7.28 -12.19 8.02
N PHE A 264 -7.85 -13.38 7.81
CA PHE A 264 -8.01 -13.94 6.47
C PHE A 264 -9.31 -13.42 5.85
N THR A 265 -9.22 -12.32 5.09
CA THR A 265 -10.38 -11.60 4.52
C THR A 265 -11.40 -12.53 3.87
N ALA A 266 -10.94 -13.44 3.00
CA ALA A 266 -11.79 -14.35 2.23
C ALA A 266 -12.29 -15.57 3.02
N TRP A 267 -11.82 -15.80 4.25
CA TRP A 267 -12.24 -16.94 5.08
C TRP A 267 -12.68 -16.47 6.48
N GLN A 268 -13.96 -16.15 6.58
CA GLN A 268 -14.58 -15.60 7.79
C GLN A 268 -14.43 -16.51 9.02
N ASP A 269 -14.61 -17.82 8.87
CA ASP A 269 -14.52 -18.79 9.98
C ASP A 269 -13.14 -18.77 10.65
N VAL A 270 -12.07 -18.75 9.85
CA VAL A 270 -10.68 -18.69 10.35
C VAL A 270 -10.46 -17.42 11.14
N SER A 271 -10.93 -16.29 10.61
CA SER A 271 -10.82 -14.99 11.27
C SER A 271 -11.58 -14.96 12.59
N ASN A 272 -12.81 -15.47 12.63
CA ASN A 272 -13.61 -15.60 13.85
C ASN A 272 -12.89 -16.45 14.91
N ARG A 273 -12.41 -17.63 14.52
CA ARG A 273 -11.80 -18.60 15.44
C ARG A 273 -10.46 -18.12 15.99
N ILE A 274 -9.69 -17.33 15.23
CA ILE A 274 -8.50 -16.66 15.76
C ILE A 274 -8.92 -15.60 16.78
N VAL A 275 -9.76 -14.64 16.36
CA VAL A 275 -10.05 -13.44 17.16
C VAL A 275 -10.82 -13.76 18.44
N PHE A 276 -11.85 -14.59 18.39
CA PHE A 276 -12.68 -14.88 19.57
C PHE A 276 -12.04 -15.84 20.56
N ASN A 277 -10.91 -16.47 20.21
CA ASN A 277 -10.09 -17.23 21.15
C ASN A 277 -8.93 -16.40 21.75
N LEU A 278 -8.66 -15.19 21.24
CA LEU A 278 -7.74 -14.25 21.88
C LEU A 278 -8.36 -13.64 23.14
N ARG A 279 -7.51 -13.24 24.08
CA ARG A 279 -7.95 -12.59 25.31
C ARG A 279 -8.49 -11.20 24.98
N LYS A 280 -9.76 -10.94 25.30
CA LYS A 280 -10.39 -9.64 25.12
C LYS A 280 -9.55 -8.51 25.76
N GLY A 281 -9.30 -7.44 25.00
CA GLY A 281 -8.50 -6.28 25.44
C GLY A 281 -6.97 -6.44 25.31
N SER A 282 -6.49 -7.56 24.77
CA SER A 282 -5.06 -7.79 24.51
C SER A 282 -4.59 -7.30 23.14
N PHE A 283 -5.49 -6.81 22.30
CA PHE A 283 -5.22 -6.26 20.98
C PHE A 283 -6.07 -5.01 20.75
N ASP A 284 -5.62 -4.16 19.82
CA ASP A 284 -6.14 -2.81 19.60
C ASP A 284 -6.74 -2.62 18.22
N ALA A 285 -6.36 -3.45 17.23
CA ALA A 285 -6.87 -3.34 15.87
C ALA A 285 -6.97 -4.70 15.17
N LEU A 286 -7.94 -4.78 14.25
CA LEU A 286 -8.14 -5.92 13.37
C LEU A 286 -7.71 -5.56 11.97
N ALA A 287 -6.98 -6.47 11.32
CA ALA A 287 -6.40 -6.19 10.02
C ALA A 287 -6.71 -7.28 9.01
N PRO A 288 -7.71 -7.14 8.14
CA PRO A 288 -7.76 -7.92 6.90
C PRO A 288 -6.93 -7.26 5.79
N THR A 289 -6.97 -7.89 4.62
CA THR A 289 -6.60 -7.26 3.35
C THR A 289 -7.76 -6.47 2.74
N PHE A 290 -7.46 -5.54 1.83
CA PHE A 290 -8.45 -4.90 0.95
C PHE A 290 -8.18 -5.21 -0.53
N TYR A 291 -7.83 -6.45 -0.84
CA TYR A 291 -7.60 -6.85 -2.23
C TYR A 291 -8.90 -6.86 -3.04
N PHE A 292 -8.75 -6.51 -4.32
CA PHE A 292 -9.71 -6.82 -5.37
C PHE A 292 -8.99 -7.46 -6.56
N GLY A 293 -9.66 -8.29 -7.36
CA GLY A 293 -9.00 -9.01 -8.44
C GLY A 293 -9.97 -9.76 -9.34
N LEU A 294 -9.45 -10.73 -10.11
CA LEU A 294 -10.27 -11.62 -10.93
C LEU A 294 -11.02 -12.64 -10.06
N SER A 295 -12.20 -13.08 -10.51
CA SER A 295 -12.83 -14.30 -10.02
C SER A 295 -12.36 -15.50 -10.85
N ASP A 296 -12.63 -16.71 -10.39
CA ASP A 296 -12.35 -17.95 -11.13
C ASP A 296 -13.02 -17.93 -12.52
N GLU A 297 -14.25 -17.40 -12.62
CA GLU A 297 -14.95 -17.28 -13.90
C GLU A 297 -14.33 -16.21 -14.81
N GLY A 298 -13.93 -15.06 -14.23
CA GLY A 298 -13.29 -14.00 -15.00
C GLY A 298 -11.94 -14.43 -15.57
N ASP A 299 -11.17 -15.19 -14.80
CA ASP A 299 -9.93 -15.81 -15.25
C ASP A 299 -10.16 -16.84 -16.37
N ALA A 300 -11.14 -17.74 -16.23
CA ALA A 300 -11.46 -18.74 -17.25
C ALA A 300 -11.91 -18.13 -18.59
N GLU A 301 -12.61 -16.99 -18.56
CA GLU A 301 -12.97 -16.25 -19.76
C GLU A 301 -11.75 -15.60 -20.44
N LEU A 302 -10.82 -15.04 -19.65
CA LEU A 302 -9.55 -14.51 -20.18
C LEU A 302 -8.69 -15.62 -20.79
N ASP A 303 -8.64 -16.80 -20.17
CA ASP A 303 -8.00 -17.98 -20.73
C ASP A 303 -8.62 -18.41 -22.06
N SER A 304 -9.95 -18.31 -22.18
CA SER A 304 -10.66 -18.63 -23.42
C SER A 304 -10.36 -17.63 -24.56
N LEU A 305 -10.10 -16.36 -24.21
CA LEU A 305 -9.64 -15.34 -25.15
C LEU A 305 -8.15 -15.53 -25.52
N GLY A 306 -7.34 -15.99 -24.56
CA GLY A 306 -5.90 -16.19 -24.70
C GLY A 306 -5.19 -14.93 -25.18
N GLU A 307 -4.36 -15.06 -26.22
CA GLU A 307 -3.59 -13.94 -26.79
C GLU A 307 -4.47 -12.81 -27.36
N MET A 308 -5.77 -13.04 -27.59
CA MET A 308 -6.70 -12.00 -28.05
C MET A 308 -7.24 -11.13 -26.91
N ALA A 309 -7.04 -11.53 -25.65
CA ALA A 309 -7.45 -10.74 -24.50
C ALA A 309 -6.76 -9.37 -24.50
N THR A 310 -7.48 -8.36 -24.06
CA THR A 310 -6.99 -6.98 -23.96
C THR A 310 -7.03 -6.48 -22.52
N ALA A 311 -6.34 -5.37 -22.26
CA ALA A 311 -6.46 -4.66 -20.98
C ALA A 311 -7.92 -4.31 -20.62
N SER A 312 -8.77 -4.04 -21.62
CA SER A 312 -10.20 -3.77 -21.41
C SER A 312 -10.97 -5.01 -20.94
N ASP A 313 -10.63 -6.20 -21.44
CA ASP A 313 -11.24 -7.46 -20.99
C ASP A 313 -10.85 -7.75 -19.55
N VAL A 314 -9.56 -7.58 -19.21
CA VAL A 314 -9.08 -7.69 -17.83
C VAL A 314 -9.83 -6.72 -16.92
N ALA A 315 -9.93 -5.45 -17.31
CA ALA A 315 -10.66 -4.43 -16.55
C ALA A 315 -12.14 -4.77 -16.36
N TYR A 316 -12.79 -5.33 -17.38
CA TYR A 316 -14.19 -5.75 -17.32
C TYR A 316 -14.38 -6.85 -16.27
N TYR A 317 -13.60 -7.92 -16.32
CA TYR A 317 -13.73 -9.05 -15.40
C TYR A 317 -13.30 -8.71 -13.96
N VAL A 318 -12.28 -7.87 -13.78
CA VAL A 318 -11.93 -7.32 -12.45
C VAL A 318 -13.10 -6.52 -11.87
N ARG A 319 -13.73 -5.65 -12.67
CA ARG A 319 -14.90 -4.86 -12.22
C ARG A 319 -16.08 -5.73 -11.80
N GLN A 320 -16.35 -6.83 -12.50
CA GLN A 320 -17.44 -7.75 -12.13
C GLN A 320 -17.23 -8.35 -10.72
N ASN A 321 -15.98 -8.54 -10.31
CA ASN A 321 -15.64 -9.17 -9.04
C ASN A 321 -15.50 -8.20 -7.84
N LEU A 322 -15.57 -6.88 -8.09
CA LEU A 322 -15.44 -5.88 -7.00
C LEU A 322 -16.47 -6.11 -5.89
N LYS A 323 -17.72 -6.46 -6.25
CA LYS A 323 -18.76 -6.69 -5.25
C LYS A 323 -18.41 -7.85 -4.31
N GLN A 324 -17.93 -8.97 -4.85
CA GLN A 324 -17.57 -10.13 -4.03
C GLN A 324 -16.41 -9.79 -3.09
N SER A 325 -15.38 -9.13 -3.64
CA SER A 325 -14.24 -8.65 -2.85
C SER A 325 -14.69 -7.73 -1.70
N PHE A 326 -15.64 -6.82 -1.98
CA PHE A 326 -16.20 -5.91 -0.98
C PHE A 326 -17.01 -6.65 0.09
N ASP A 327 -17.82 -7.63 -0.31
CA ASP A 327 -18.66 -8.41 0.61
C ASP A 327 -17.80 -9.16 1.64
N TYR A 328 -16.60 -9.63 1.28
CA TYR A 328 -15.66 -10.23 2.23
C TYR A 328 -15.22 -9.24 3.32
N ILE A 329 -14.79 -8.05 2.92
CA ILE A 329 -14.35 -7.00 3.85
C ILE A 329 -15.50 -6.55 4.75
N LYS A 330 -16.67 -6.34 4.16
CA LYS A 330 -17.89 -5.97 4.87
C LYS A 330 -18.25 -7.01 5.94
N THR A 331 -18.20 -8.30 5.60
CA THR A 331 -18.51 -9.38 6.54
C THR A 331 -17.55 -9.38 7.73
N GLN A 332 -16.26 -9.18 7.50
CA GLN A 332 -15.25 -9.11 8.57
C GLN A 332 -15.53 -7.94 9.52
N LYS A 333 -15.83 -6.75 8.98
CA LYS A 333 -16.19 -5.57 9.77
C LYS A 333 -17.46 -5.78 10.58
N GLU A 334 -18.54 -6.22 9.95
CA GLU A 334 -19.86 -6.35 10.60
C GLU A 334 -19.90 -7.47 11.65
N THR A 335 -19.14 -8.56 11.46
CA THR A 335 -19.20 -9.72 12.35
C THR A 335 -18.13 -9.72 13.43
N ILE A 336 -16.95 -9.18 13.17
CA ILE A 336 -15.83 -9.15 14.13
C ILE A 336 -15.61 -7.75 14.69
N ALA A 337 -15.31 -6.77 13.84
CA ALA A 337 -14.89 -5.45 14.31
C ALA A 337 -16.00 -4.74 15.11
N ASP A 338 -17.22 -4.73 14.58
CA ASP A 338 -18.37 -4.11 15.23
C ASP A 338 -18.80 -4.81 16.51
N SER A 339 -18.63 -6.15 16.58
CA SER A 339 -18.98 -6.91 17.78
C SER A 339 -17.98 -6.69 18.92
N LEU A 340 -16.76 -6.27 18.60
CA LEU A 340 -15.69 -6.00 19.56
C LEU A 340 -15.46 -4.50 19.82
N ASP A 341 -16.10 -3.61 19.05
CA ASP A 341 -15.86 -2.16 19.07
C ASP A 341 -14.38 -1.83 18.85
N LEU A 342 -13.77 -2.46 17.85
CA LEU A 342 -12.35 -2.28 17.51
C LEU A 342 -12.17 -1.67 16.12
N PRO A 343 -11.15 -0.80 15.94
CA PRO A 343 -10.85 -0.22 14.66
C PRO A 343 -10.41 -1.27 13.64
N PHE A 344 -10.74 -0.96 12.39
CA PHE A 344 -10.29 -1.69 11.22
C PHE A 344 -9.09 -0.95 10.63
N VAL A 345 -8.00 -1.66 10.43
CA VAL A 345 -6.85 -1.22 9.64
C VAL A 345 -6.60 -2.28 8.58
N PHE A 346 -5.77 -2.02 7.59
CA PHE A 346 -5.44 -3.04 6.60
C PHE A 346 -3.95 -3.25 6.51
N TYR A 347 -3.52 -4.50 6.70
CA TYR A 347 -2.10 -4.85 6.69
C TYR A 347 -1.53 -4.87 5.27
N GLU A 348 -2.37 -5.10 4.27
CA GLU A 348 -2.03 -4.96 2.85
C GLU A 348 -3.29 -4.88 1.97
N GLY A 349 -3.12 -4.55 0.70
CA GLY A 349 -4.20 -4.54 -0.27
C GLY A 349 -3.82 -3.82 -1.56
N GLY A 350 -4.85 -3.50 -2.34
CA GLY A 350 -4.73 -3.04 -3.71
C GLY A 350 -5.27 -4.09 -4.68
N GLN A 351 -4.64 -4.22 -5.84
CA GLN A 351 -5.02 -5.21 -6.83
C GLN A 351 -4.37 -6.57 -6.55
N HIS A 352 -5.11 -7.66 -6.77
CA HIS A 352 -4.68 -9.05 -6.85
C HIS A 352 -5.10 -9.62 -8.21
N VAL A 353 -4.59 -9.00 -9.30
CA VAL A 353 -4.88 -9.42 -10.67
C VAL A 353 -3.73 -10.30 -11.16
N THR A 354 -3.92 -11.60 -11.01
CA THR A 354 -2.96 -12.67 -11.30
C THR A 354 -3.68 -13.79 -12.03
N PRO A 355 -2.99 -14.58 -12.85
CA PRO A 355 -3.58 -15.76 -13.45
C PRO A 355 -3.84 -16.85 -12.41
N LEU A 356 -4.79 -17.74 -12.71
CA LEU A 356 -5.05 -18.95 -11.94
C LEU A 356 -4.62 -20.20 -12.74
N PRO A 357 -3.94 -21.17 -12.10
CA PRO A 357 -3.36 -21.13 -10.77
C PRO A 357 -2.26 -20.05 -10.62
N PHE A 358 -2.09 -19.50 -9.41
CA PHE A 358 -1.07 -18.48 -9.15
C PHE A 358 0.34 -18.95 -9.55
N GLY A 359 1.12 -18.08 -10.21
CA GLY A 359 2.50 -18.37 -10.58
C GLY A 359 2.66 -19.15 -11.88
N VAL A 360 1.60 -19.33 -12.68
CA VAL A 360 1.68 -19.90 -14.03
C VAL A 360 1.86 -18.81 -15.09
N ASP A 361 2.41 -19.20 -16.24
CA ASP A 361 2.45 -18.32 -17.41
C ASP A 361 1.08 -18.39 -18.11
N ALA A 362 0.31 -17.31 -18.02
CA ALA A 362 -1.01 -17.21 -18.65
C ALA A 362 -0.89 -16.92 -20.15
N THR A 363 -1.82 -17.47 -20.93
CA THR A 363 -1.90 -17.22 -22.38
C THR A 363 -2.26 -15.77 -22.74
N TYR A 364 -2.84 -15.03 -21.77
CA TYR A 364 -3.23 -13.64 -21.89
C TYR A 364 -2.25 -12.69 -21.13
N GLU A 365 -0.99 -13.07 -20.96
CA GLU A 365 0.02 -12.31 -20.20
C GLU A 365 0.14 -10.83 -20.61
N GLN A 366 0.06 -10.54 -21.91
CA GLN A 366 0.19 -9.18 -22.41
C GLN A 366 -0.98 -8.30 -21.95
N ALA A 367 -2.19 -8.85 -21.89
CA ALA A 367 -3.36 -8.15 -21.37
C ALA A 367 -3.18 -7.78 -19.89
N LEU A 368 -2.64 -8.69 -19.09
CA LEU A 368 -2.32 -8.45 -17.68
C LEU A 368 -1.29 -7.33 -17.50
N LEU A 369 -0.25 -7.32 -18.34
CA LEU A 369 0.81 -6.31 -18.30
C LEU A 369 0.29 -4.94 -18.77
N ASP A 370 -0.49 -4.89 -19.85
CA ASP A 370 -1.02 -3.66 -20.42
C ASP A 370 -2.06 -3.01 -19.50
N PHE A 371 -2.88 -3.81 -18.82
CA PHE A 371 -3.84 -3.35 -17.81
C PHE A 371 -3.19 -2.48 -16.73
N GLN A 372 -1.93 -2.73 -16.36
CA GLN A 372 -1.23 -1.98 -15.31
C GLN A 372 -0.93 -0.52 -15.68
N ARG A 373 -1.00 -0.16 -16.98
CA ARG A 373 -0.80 1.20 -17.48
C ARG A 373 -2.08 1.78 -18.10
N ASP A 374 -3.16 0.99 -18.17
CA ASP A 374 -4.43 1.41 -18.71
C ASP A 374 -5.16 2.37 -17.74
N THR A 375 -5.98 3.28 -18.26
CA THR A 375 -6.72 4.24 -17.41
C THR A 375 -7.82 3.55 -16.58
N SER A 376 -8.31 2.39 -17.01
CA SER A 376 -9.33 1.62 -16.29
C SER A 376 -8.89 1.20 -14.88
N ILE A 377 -7.62 0.84 -14.65
CA ILE A 377 -7.15 0.47 -13.32
C ILE A 377 -7.19 1.66 -12.36
N TYR A 378 -6.89 2.88 -12.83
CA TYR A 378 -7.07 4.09 -12.03
C TYR A 378 -8.53 4.23 -11.58
N ASN A 379 -9.48 4.11 -12.51
CA ASN A 379 -10.91 4.22 -12.20
C ASN A 379 -11.35 3.14 -11.20
N ILE A 380 -10.88 1.90 -11.37
CA ILE A 380 -11.18 0.79 -10.46
C ILE A 380 -10.64 1.06 -9.05
N TYR A 381 -9.42 1.59 -8.91
CA TYR A 381 -8.90 1.97 -7.59
C TYR A 381 -9.73 3.07 -6.94
N THR A 382 -10.14 4.10 -7.70
CA THR A 382 -11.01 5.16 -7.18
C THR A 382 -12.36 4.61 -6.72
N GLU A 383 -13.04 3.80 -7.56
CA GLU A 383 -14.30 3.11 -7.22
C GLU A 383 -14.14 2.23 -5.97
N TRP A 384 -13.00 1.55 -5.84
CA TRP A 384 -12.68 0.70 -4.70
C TRP A 384 -12.49 1.49 -3.43
N PHE A 385 -11.67 2.55 -3.45
CA PHE A 385 -11.47 3.42 -2.29
C PHE A 385 -12.77 4.09 -1.84
N ASP A 386 -13.62 4.52 -2.76
CA ASP A 386 -14.94 5.06 -2.43
C ASP A 386 -15.82 4.02 -1.73
N SER A 387 -15.80 2.77 -2.21
CA SER A 387 -16.55 1.66 -1.59
C SER A 387 -16.08 1.39 -0.16
N ILE A 388 -14.76 1.30 0.05
CA ILE A 388 -14.18 1.08 1.39
C ILE A 388 -14.45 2.28 2.31
N ARG A 389 -14.32 3.51 1.80
CA ARG A 389 -14.60 4.73 2.56
C ARG A 389 -16.06 4.80 3.03
N ASN A 390 -16.99 4.41 2.17
CA ASN A 390 -18.42 4.36 2.52
C ASN A 390 -18.75 3.27 3.55
N LEU A 391 -17.91 2.24 3.68
CA LEU A 391 -18.04 1.23 4.73
C LEU A 391 -17.53 1.74 6.09
N ASN A 392 -16.60 2.69 6.10
CA ASN A 392 -16.11 3.32 7.32
C ASN A 392 -17.15 4.30 7.87
N THR A 393 -17.80 3.92 8.96
CA THR A 393 -18.78 4.76 9.66
C THR A 393 -18.16 5.62 10.76
N ALA A 394 -16.86 5.49 11.00
CA ALA A 394 -16.14 6.27 12.01
C ALA A 394 -15.60 7.59 11.42
N GLU A 395 -15.39 8.59 12.28
CA GLU A 395 -14.76 9.85 11.89
C GLU A 395 -13.26 9.71 11.59
N ILE A 396 -12.63 8.64 12.10
CA ILE A 396 -11.21 8.38 11.92
C ILE A 396 -11.02 7.58 10.61
N PRO A 397 -10.21 8.07 9.67
CA PRO A 397 -9.86 7.32 8.46
C PRO A 397 -9.18 5.98 8.81
N TRP A 398 -9.49 4.94 8.05
CA TRP A 398 -8.79 3.67 8.19
C TRP A 398 -7.38 3.76 7.62
N LEU A 399 -6.41 3.21 8.35
CA LEU A 399 -5.08 2.97 7.82
C LEU A 399 -5.14 1.85 6.78
N MET A 400 -4.73 2.14 5.54
CA MET A 400 -4.75 1.19 4.43
C MET A 400 -3.34 1.03 3.84
N ASN A 401 -2.64 -0.05 4.18
CA ASN A 401 -1.32 -0.31 3.61
C ASN A 401 -1.45 -0.93 2.21
N HIS A 402 -0.86 -0.31 1.18
CA HIS A 402 -0.75 -0.96 -0.13
C HIS A 402 0.32 -2.06 -0.08
N PHE A 403 0.08 -3.22 -0.71
CA PHE A 403 0.97 -4.38 -0.58
C PHE A 403 2.41 -4.10 -0.98
N SER A 404 2.63 -3.47 -2.14
CA SER A 404 3.96 -3.14 -2.62
C SER A 404 4.04 -1.69 -3.10
N PHE A 405 5.09 -0.99 -2.68
CA PHE A 405 5.33 0.39 -3.09
C PHE A 405 5.93 0.47 -4.50
N ILE A 406 7.08 -0.20 -4.71
CA ILE A 406 7.78 -0.21 -6.00
C ILE A 406 8.20 -1.65 -6.34
N THR A 407 7.65 -2.21 -7.42
CA THR A 407 8.10 -3.50 -7.96
C THR A 407 7.75 -3.59 -9.44
N ARG A 408 8.52 -4.40 -10.19
CA ARG A 408 8.33 -4.59 -11.63
C ARG A 408 6.96 -5.23 -11.91
N ARG A 409 6.47 -5.01 -13.13
CA ARG A 409 5.30 -5.76 -13.64
C ARG A 409 5.67 -7.23 -13.82
N SER A 410 4.75 -8.10 -13.44
CA SER A 410 4.80 -9.53 -13.68
C SER A 410 3.40 -10.02 -14.02
N ALA A 411 3.24 -10.66 -15.18
CA ALA A 411 2.00 -11.37 -15.50
C ALA A 411 1.88 -12.63 -14.63
N LYS A 412 2.99 -13.37 -14.46
CA LYS A 412 3.06 -14.64 -13.75
C LYS A 412 2.77 -14.52 -12.24
N TYR A 413 3.41 -13.57 -11.57
CA TYR A 413 3.36 -13.43 -10.11
C TYR A 413 2.56 -12.22 -9.64
N GLY A 414 1.94 -11.47 -10.56
CA GLY A 414 1.20 -10.25 -10.27
C GLY A 414 2.06 -8.99 -10.31
N SER A 415 1.43 -7.88 -10.72
CA SER A 415 2.06 -6.57 -10.82
C SER A 415 1.68 -5.70 -9.63
N TRP A 416 2.32 -5.93 -8.48
CA TRP A 416 1.89 -5.38 -7.19
C TRP A 416 2.21 -3.92 -6.95
N GLY A 417 3.28 -3.38 -7.53
CA GLY A 417 3.82 -2.07 -7.16
C GLY A 417 2.91 -0.91 -7.57
N LEU A 418 2.83 0.14 -6.74
CA LEU A 418 2.26 1.43 -7.18
C LEU A 418 3.07 2.04 -8.32
N LEU A 419 4.39 1.86 -8.24
CA LEU A 419 5.38 2.20 -9.25
C LEU A 419 6.11 0.94 -9.73
N GLU A 420 6.61 0.98 -10.96
CA GLU A 420 7.37 -0.10 -11.59
C GLU A 420 8.86 -0.01 -11.26
N GLU A 421 9.39 1.20 -11.04
CA GLU A 421 10.82 1.48 -10.81
C GLU A 421 11.00 2.73 -9.93
N ILE A 422 12.14 2.83 -9.22
CA ILE A 422 12.46 3.97 -8.34
C ILE A 422 12.52 5.30 -9.11
N SER A 423 13.06 5.26 -10.33
CA SER A 423 13.25 6.43 -11.20
C SER A 423 12.10 6.63 -12.19
N GLN A 424 10.93 6.02 -11.97
CA GLN A 424 9.82 6.11 -12.91
C GLN A 424 9.35 7.57 -13.06
N ASP A 425 9.50 8.11 -14.27
CA ASP A 425 8.90 9.37 -14.68
C ASP A 425 7.45 9.13 -15.11
N THR A 426 6.51 9.53 -14.24
CA THR A 426 5.08 9.30 -14.44
C THR A 426 4.48 10.13 -15.57
N SER A 427 5.22 11.11 -16.11
CA SER A 427 4.83 11.85 -17.32
C SER A 427 5.10 11.06 -18.61
N VAL A 428 5.99 10.07 -18.54
CA VAL A 428 6.38 9.20 -19.67
C VAL A 428 5.81 7.80 -19.52
N ILE A 429 5.92 7.20 -18.33
CA ILE A 429 5.40 5.87 -18.02
C ILE A 429 4.26 6.03 -17.02
N PRO A 430 2.99 5.90 -17.46
CA PRO A 430 1.84 6.08 -16.58
C PRO A 430 1.92 5.19 -15.33
N ALA A 431 1.56 5.77 -14.18
CA ALA A 431 1.42 5.06 -12.91
C ALA A 431 -0.01 5.24 -12.36
N PRO A 432 -1.03 4.67 -13.03
CA PRO A 432 -2.44 4.91 -12.69
C PRO A 432 -2.79 4.52 -11.25
N LYS A 433 -2.18 3.45 -10.72
CA LYS A 433 -2.36 3.03 -9.31
C LYS A 433 -1.81 4.06 -8.33
N TYR A 434 -0.56 4.49 -8.53
CA TYR A 434 0.07 5.52 -7.70
C TYR A 434 -0.74 6.82 -7.73
N LYS A 435 -1.19 7.24 -8.92
CA LYS A 435 -2.06 8.41 -9.07
C LYS A 435 -3.36 8.28 -8.26
N ALA A 436 -4.07 7.16 -8.38
CA ALA A 436 -5.31 6.94 -7.63
C ALA A 436 -5.09 6.95 -6.11
N VAL A 437 -3.98 6.39 -5.64
CA VAL A 437 -3.62 6.40 -4.21
C VAL A 437 -3.30 7.82 -3.73
N LEU A 438 -2.51 8.60 -4.47
CA LEU A 438 -2.22 9.98 -4.10
C LEU A 438 -3.49 10.83 -4.02
N GLU A 439 -4.38 10.72 -5.00
CA GLU A 439 -5.65 11.46 -4.98
C GLU A 439 -6.59 10.97 -3.86
N ALA A 440 -6.55 9.69 -3.51
CA ALA A 440 -7.32 9.17 -2.37
C ALA A 440 -6.81 9.74 -1.03
N ILE A 441 -5.50 9.98 -0.90
CA ILE A 441 -4.86 10.62 0.27
C ILE A 441 -5.16 12.14 0.28
N GLU A 442 -5.01 12.82 -0.86
CA GLU A 442 -5.26 14.26 -1.00
C GLU A 442 -6.73 14.64 -0.79
N HIS A 443 -7.65 13.68 -0.87
CA HIS A 443 -9.07 13.90 -0.63
C HIS A 443 -9.39 14.42 0.80
N ASP A 444 -8.43 14.39 1.74
CA ASP A 444 -8.54 15.06 3.04
C ASP A 444 -8.37 16.59 2.96
N GLU A 445 -7.79 17.15 1.88
CA GLU A 445 -8.00 18.55 1.51
C GLU A 445 -9.32 18.64 0.75
N CYS A 446 -10.40 18.83 1.50
CA CYS A 446 -11.80 18.97 1.09
C CYS A 446 -12.04 19.70 -0.26
N ASN A 447 -11.78 19.03 -1.38
CA ASN A 447 -12.43 19.30 -2.66
C ASN A 447 -13.60 18.33 -2.73
N THR A 448 -14.77 18.80 -2.33
CA THR A 448 -16.04 18.14 -2.61
C THR A 448 -16.24 18.11 -4.13
N THR A 449 -15.62 17.15 -4.80
CA THR A 449 -15.94 16.84 -6.18
C THR A 449 -17.19 15.98 -6.15
N ALA A 450 -18.35 16.65 -6.10
CA ALA A 450 -19.60 16.02 -6.42
C ALA A 450 -19.52 15.58 -7.89
N ASN A 451 -19.16 14.32 -8.12
CA ASN A 451 -19.38 13.67 -9.41
C ASN A 451 -20.89 13.61 -9.65
N THR A 452 -21.39 14.61 -10.36
CA THR A 452 -22.64 14.47 -11.09
C THR A 452 -22.30 14.69 -12.55
N THR A 453 -22.24 13.60 -13.31
CA THR A 453 -22.51 13.65 -14.75
C THR A 453 -23.94 14.14 -14.92
N ILE A 454 -24.10 15.46 -14.96
CA ILE A 454 -25.29 16.09 -15.52
C ILE A 454 -24.84 16.66 -16.84
N ASP A 455 -25.45 16.15 -17.89
CA ASP A 455 -25.43 16.72 -19.23
C ASP A 455 -25.86 18.19 -19.10
N ILE A 456 -24.91 19.12 -19.09
CA ILE A 456 -25.19 20.56 -19.10
C ILE A 456 -25.65 20.90 -20.50
N SER A 457 -26.90 20.55 -20.79
CA SER A 457 -27.67 21.37 -21.72
C SER A 457 -27.80 22.75 -21.08
N ASN A 458 -27.34 23.78 -21.77
CA ASN A 458 -27.53 25.18 -21.36
C ASN A 458 -29.05 25.45 -21.27
N SER A 459 -29.64 25.22 -20.10
CA SER A 459 -31.04 25.50 -19.84
C SER A 459 -31.24 27.02 -19.81
N SER A 460 -32.18 27.54 -20.60
CA SER A 460 -32.62 28.94 -20.60
C SER A 460 -33.43 29.33 -19.34
N ILE A 461 -33.46 28.48 -18.32
CA ILE A 461 -34.20 28.73 -17.09
C ILE A 461 -33.40 29.71 -16.22
N GLU A 462 -34.06 30.79 -15.82
CA GLU A 462 -33.51 31.81 -14.94
C GLU A 462 -34.28 31.79 -13.61
N ILE A 463 -33.57 32.09 -12.52
CA ILE A 463 -34.13 32.11 -11.18
C ILE A 463 -33.55 33.28 -10.40
N TRP A 464 -34.39 34.01 -9.69
CA TRP A 464 -33.96 35.08 -8.81
C TRP A 464 -34.94 35.25 -7.64
N PRO A 465 -34.44 35.67 -6.47
CA PRO A 465 -35.30 35.98 -5.34
C PRO A 465 -35.98 37.34 -5.59
N ASN A 466 -37.19 37.52 -5.08
CA ASN A 466 -37.77 38.84 -4.98
C ASN A 466 -37.25 39.53 -3.70
N PRO A 467 -36.52 40.65 -3.79
CA PRO A 467 -35.94 41.29 -2.60
C PRO A 467 -36.97 42.06 -1.75
N ALA A 468 -38.22 42.21 -2.22
CA ALA A 468 -39.25 42.98 -1.53
C ALA A 468 -40.27 42.12 -0.78
N ILE A 469 -40.54 40.91 -1.27
CA ILE A 469 -41.54 39.94 -0.79
C ILE A 469 -40.92 38.55 -0.79
N ASP A 470 -41.31 37.68 0.16
CA ASP A 470 -40.72 36.34 0.36
C ASP A 470 -41.14 35.35 -0.75
N GLU A 471 -40.74 35.63 -1.98
CA GLU A 471 -41.03 34.84 -3.18
C GLU A 471 -39.76 34.62 -4.02
N ILE A 472 -39.73 33.49 -4.72
CA ILE A 472 -38.75 33.16 -5.75
C ILE A 472 -39.45 33.19 -7.11
N VAL A 473 -38.86 33.88 -8.09
CA VAL A 473 -39.35 33.88 -9.47
C VAL A 473 -38.50 32.93 -10.30
N ILE A 474 -39.16 32.05 -11.05
CA ILE A 474 -38.53 31.08 -11.96
C ILE A 474 -39.13 31.30 -13.35
N SER A 475 -38.28 31.62 -14.32
CA SER A 475 -38.67 31.94 -15.71
C SER A 475 -37.94 31.05 -16.71
N GLY A 476 -38.50 30.87 -17.90
CA GLY A 476 -37.93 29.99 -18.94
C GLY A 476 -38.35 28.51 -18.84
N LEU A 477 -39.43 28.21 -18.13
CA LEU A 477 -39.99 26.86 -18.01
C LEU A 477 -40.68 26.43 -19.32
N ASN A 478 -40.59 25.12 -19.63
CA ASN A 478 -41.30 24.55 -20.77
C ASN A 478 -42.83 24.48 -20.51
N ILE A 479 -43.62 25.16 -21.33
CA ILE A 479 -45.08 25.31 -21.23
C ILE A 479 -45.83 23.98 -21.51
N ASP A 480 -45.20 23.05 -22.24
CA ASP A 480 -45.82 21.76 -22.58
C ASP A 480 -45.63 20.72 -21.48
N ASN A 481 -44.76 20.99 -20.50
CA ASN A 481 -44.41 20.05 -19.44
C ASN A 481 -44.79 20.56 -18.05
N LYS A 482 -45.19 19.62 -17.20
CA LYS A 482 -45.23 19.83 -15.75
C LYS A 482 -43.80 20.07 -15.23
N ALA A 483 -43.64 21.04 -14.34
CA ALA A 483 -42.39 21.30 -13.64
C ALA A 483 -42.50 20.95 -12.15
N ILE A 484 -41.59 20.13 -11.66
CA ILE A 484 -41.40 19.87 -10.23
C ILE A 484 -40.21 20.71 -9.78
N ILE A 485 -40.41 21.56 -8.78
CA ILE A 485 -39.40 22.48 -8.25
C ILE A 485 -39.12 22.07 -6.82
N GLU A 486 -37.88 21.67 -6.54
CA GLU A 486 -37.41 21.27 -5.23
C GLU A 486 -36.32 22.24 -4.74
N LEU A 487 -36.37 22.60 -3.46
CA LEU A 487 -35.40 23.50 -2.83
C LEU A 487 -34.66 22.77 -1.72
N PHE A 488 -33.34 22.92 -1.68
CA PHE A 488 -32.46 22.27 -0.71
C PHE A 488 -31.55 23.28 -0.01
N ASP A 489 -31.23 23.04 1.26
CA ASP A 489 -30.20 23.81 1.98
C ASP A 489 -28.77 23.36 1.65
N LEU A 490 -27.78 24.05 2.23
CA LEU A 490 -26.35 23.76 2.07
C LEU A 490 -25.94 22.37 2.57
N GLN A 491 -26.75 21.73 3.43
CA GLN A 491 -26.50 20.38 3.92
C GLN A 491 -27.23 19.32 3.07
N GLY A 492 -27.84 19.71 1.95
CA GLY A 492 -28.57 18.82 1.05
C GLY A 492 -29.95 18.40 1.56
N ARG A 493 -30.47 19.01 2.64
CA ARG A 493 -31.81 18.71 3.15
C ARG A 493 -32.85 19.43 2.31
N LYS A 494 -33.88 18.70 1.90
CA LYS A 494 -35.00 19.25 1.12
C LYS A 494 -35.88 20.13 2.01
N ILE A 495 -35.97 21.41 1.69
CA ILE A 495 -36.78 22.41 2.40
C ILE A 495 -38.23 22.34 1.94
N PHE A 496 -38.48 22.34 0.62
CA PHE A 496 -39.82 22.13 0.07
C PHE A 496 -39.79 21.57 -1.36
N THR A 497 -40.96 21.11 -1.80
CA THR A 497 -41.25 20.78 -3.20
C THR A 497 -42.56 21.46 -3.61
N THR A 498 -42.55 22.11 -4.77
CA THR A 498 -43.76 22.62 -5.42
C THR A 498 -43.85 22.11 -6.84
N VAL A 499 -45.05 22.22 -7.41
CA VAL A 499 -45.39 21.68 -8.71
C VAL A 499 -46.18 22.73 -9.48
N THR A 500 -45.75 23.02 -10.70
CA THR A 500 -46.48 23.90 -11.61
C THR A 500 -46.76 23.20 -12.94
N ASN A 501 -47.88 23.54 -13.58
CA ASN A 501 -48.33 22.92 -14.82
C ASN A 501 -48.37 23.97 -15.92
N GLY A 502 -47.53 23.78 -16.95
CA GLY A 502 -47.64 24.46 -18.23
C GLY A 502 -47.63 25.99 -18.16
N VAL A 503 -46.60 26.54 -17.54
CA VAL A 503 -46.34 27.98 -17.48
C VAL A 503 -44.90 28.26 -17.89
N TYR A 504 -44.66 29.43 -18.49
CA TYR A 504 -43.30 29.89 -18.81
C TYR A 504 -42.59 30.48 -17.58
N GLU A 505 -43.36 31.11 -16.70
CA GLU A 505 -42.88 31.74 -15.47
C GLU A 505 -43.78 31.34 -14.30
N THR A 506 -43.19 31.11 -13.14
CA THR A 506 -43.91 30.82 -11.90
C THR A 506 -43.26 31.51 -10.71
N LYS A 507 -44.07 31.74 -9.68
CA LYS A 507 -43.64 32.32 -8.41
C LYS A 507 -43.86 31.30 -7.31
N VAL A 508 -42.88 31.20 -6.42
CA VAL A 508 -42.90 30.23 -5.33
C VAL A 508 -42.68 30.97 -4.02
N ASP A 509 -43.65 30.87 -3.12
CA ASP A 509 -43.57 31.44 -1.79
C ASP A 509 -42.47 30.74 -0.99
N ILE A 510 -41.64 31.54 -0.34
CA ILE A 510 -40.56 31.09 0.54
C ILE A 510 -41.17 30.77 1.91
N PRO A 511 -40.94 29.58 2.49
CA PRO A 511 -41.41 29.27 3.84
C PRO A 511 -40.80 30.23 4.87
N GLU A 512 -41.59 30.70 5.84
CA GLU A 512 -41.12 31.58 6.93
C GLU A 512 -39.98 30.97 7.78
N THR A 513 -39.80 29.65 7.72
CA THR A 513 -38.74 28.92 8.43
C THR A 513 -37.38 28.99 7.74
N MET A 514 -37.34 29.50 6.51
CA MET A 514 -36.13 29.61 5.71
C MET A 514 -35.30 30.81 6.20
N ARG A 515 -33.99 30.64 6.30
CA ARG A 515 -33.07 31.69 6.77
C ARG A 515 -32.33 32.34 5.61
N SER A 516 -31.74 33.51 5.83
CA SER A 516 -30.77 34.06 4.90
C SER A 516 -29.63 33.07 4.65
N GLY A 517 -29.31 32.80 3.38
CA GLY A 517 -28.29 31.82 3.02
C GLY A 517 -28.32 31.38 1.56
N PHE A 518 -27.45 30.42 1.24
CA PHE A 518 -27.37 29.77 -0.06
C PHE A 518 -28.25 28.53 -0.11
N TYR A 519 -28.89 28.33 -1.24
CA TYR A 519 -29.80 27.22 -1.49
C TYR A 519 -29.65 26.67 -2.90
N PHE A 520 -30.01 25.41 -3.08
CA PHE A 520 -30.03 24.74 -4.37
C PHE A 520 -31.46 24.49 -4.81
N VAL A 521 -31.77 24.86 -6.05
CA VAL A 521 -33.07 24.62 -6.68
C VAL A 521 -32.90 23.58 -7.78
N ARG A 522 -33.67 22.50 -7.69
CA ARG A 522 -33.78 21.47 -8.73
C ARG A 522 -35.12 21.60 -9.41
N ILE A 523 -35.12 21.69 -10.74
CA ILE A 523 -36.30 21.80 -11.58
C ILE A 523 -36.34 20.60 -12.51
N ILE A 524 -37.41 19.82 -12.45
CA ILE A 524 -37.60 18.60 -13.24
C ILE A 524 -38.76 18.82 -14.21
N GLN A 525 -38.49 18.75 -15.52
CA GLN A 525 -39.50 18.85 -16.58
C GLN A 525 -39.36 17.69 -17.56
N GLY A 526 -40.29 16.74 -17.52
CA GLY A 526 -40.17 15.49 -18.29
C GLY A 526 -38.90 14.73 -17.91
N ASN A 527 -38.01 14.51 -18.89
CA ASN A 527 -36.70 13.88 -18.67
C ASN A 527 -35.55 14.88 -18.41
N SER A 528 -35.85 16.19 -18.41
CA SER A 528 -34.84 17.23 -18.16
C SER A 528 -34.78 17.59 -16.68
N ILE A 529 -33.57 17.71 -16.15
CA ILE A 529 -33.29 18.20 -14.80
C ILE A 529 -32.36 19.41 -14.91
N THR A 530 -32.80 20.54 -14.35
CA THR A 530 -32.02 21.77 -14.26
C THR A 530 -31.74 22.09 -12.79
N ASN A 531 -30.48 22.31 -12.45
CA ASN A 531 -30.10 22.78 -11.11
C ASN A 531 -29.65 24.25 -11.17
N LYS A 532 -30.07 25.03 -10.19
CA LYS A 532 -29.67 26.43 -10.02
C LYS A 532 -29.31 26.70 -8.57
N THR A 533 -28.47 27.70 -8.37
CA THR A 533 -28.10 28.19 -7.03
C THR A 533 -28.84 29.49 -6.77
N LEU A 534 -29.34 29.66 -5.56
CA LEU A 534 -30.10 30.83 -5.14
C LEU A 534 -29.54 31.36 -3.82
N THR A 535 -29.29 32.67 -3.76
CA THR A 535 -28.96 33.35 -2.50
C THR A 535 -30.21 34.08 -2.04
N ILE A 536 -30.70 33.76 -0.84
CA ILE A 536 -31.85 34.45 -0.24
C ILE A 536 -31.34 35.30 0.90
N ALA A 537 -31.70 36.58 0.88
CA ALA A 537 -31.55 37.49 2.00
C ALA A 537 -32.95 37.73 2.58
N THR A 538 -33.34 36.92 3.56
CA THR A 538 -34.61 37.07 4.29
C THR A 538 -34.56 38.36 5.12
N LYS A 539 -35.67 39.10 5.17
CA LYS A 539 -35.76 40.34 5.96
C LYS A 539 -35.80 40.10 7.47
#